data_AF-A0A1V6A4R0-F1
#
_entry.id   AF-A0A1V6A4R0-F1
#
_cell.length_a   1.000
_cell.length_b   1.000
_cell.length_c   1.000
_cell.angle_alpha   90.00
_cell.angle_beta   90.00
_cell.angle_gamma   90.00
#
_symmetry.space_group_name_H-M   'P 1'
#
loop_
_entity.id
_entity.type
_entity.pdbx_description
1 polymer ?
#
loop_
_entity_poly.entity_id
_entity_poly.type
_entity_poly.pdbx_seq_one_letter_code
_entity_poly.pdbx_strand_id
1 'polypeptide(L)'
;MDKADNAMRFVWAARILAIAYAVFLLLFSFDVFEGGGSFWDKLLGFAMHSLPTVAIALLLTISWKRPDYGAISFFLLAVLFTVTFRTYDYPSTFLFLSVPIVLIGALFLVAYLLGRKRGA
;
A
#
# COMPACT_ATOMS: atom_id res chain seq x y z
N MET A 1 -15.34 17.01 19.20
CA MET A 1 -15.15 15.94 18.19
C MET A 1 -14.75 14.68 18.95
N ASP A 2 -15.47 13.58 18.77
CA ASP A 2 -15.20 12.34 19.51
C ASP A 2 -13.90 11.68 18.98
N LYS A 3 -13.15 10.99 19.85
CA LYS A 3 -11.98 10.16 19.46
C LYS A 3 -12.39 9.09 18.44
N ALA A 4 -13.63 8.62 18.49
CA ALA A 4 -14.19 7.67 17.53
C ALA A 4 -14.25 8.24 16.11
N ASP A 5 -14.72 9.49 15.99
CA ASP A 5 -14.78 10.20 14.71
C ASP A 5 -13.38 10.36 14.12
N ASN A 6 -12.41 10.67 14.97
CA ASN A 6 -11.01 10.79 14.55
C ASN A 6 -10.47 9.45 14.05
N ALA A 7 -10.66 8.35 14.79
CA ALA A 7 -10.20 7.03 14.37
C ALA A 7 -10.77 6.63 13.00
N MET A 8 -12.06 6.87 12.78
CA MET A 8 -12.71 6.59 11.50
C MET A 8 -12.13 7.42 10.35
N ARG A 9 -11.83 8.71 10.58
CA ARG A 9 -11.17 9.57 9.58
C ARG A 9 -9.81 9.01 9.15
N PHE A 10 -9.00 8.54 10.10
CA PHE A 10 -7.70 7.94 9.78
C PHE A 10 -7.82 6.62 9.01
N VAL A 11 -8.81 5.78 9.31
CA VAL A 11 -9.10 4.57 8.52
C VAL A 11 -9.45 4.94 7.08
N TRP A 12 -10.31 5.94 6.87
CA TRP A 12 -10.66 6.39 5.52
C TRP A 12 -9.49 7.03 4.79
N ALA A 13 -8.67 7.84 5.47
CA ALA A 13 -7.45 8.39 4.90
C ALA A 13 -6.48 7.27 4.46
N ALA A 14 -6.28 6.24 5.28
CA ALA A 14 -5.46 5.08 4.94
C ALA A 14 -5.99 4.35 3.70
N ARG A 15 -7.31 4.13 3.63
CA ARG A 15 -7.96 3.48 2.49
C ARG A 15 -7.81 4.27 1.20
N ILE A 16 -8.09 5.58 1.25
CA ILE A 16 -7.96 6.46 0.09
C ILE A 16 -6.51 6.47 -0.41
N LEU A 17 -5.55 6.59 0.51
CA LEU A 17 -4.13 6.56 0.16
C LEU A 17 -3.72 5.20 -0.44
N ALA A 18 -4.19 4.09 0.12
CA ALA A 18 -3.92 2.76 -0.43
C ALA A 18 -4.52 2.55 -1.82
N ILE A 19 -5.74 3.04 -2.08
CA ILE A 19 -6.37 2.99 -3.40
C ILE A 19 -5.57 3.86 -4.39
N ALA A 20 -5.28 5.10 -4.02
CA ALA A 20 -4.52 6.01 -4.87
C ALA A 20 -3.13 5.44 -5.20
N TYR A 21 -2.48 4.82 -4.21
CA TYR A 21 -1.18 4.20 -4.39
C TYR A 21 -1.22 2.92 -5.23
N ALA A 22 -2.25 2.08 -5.08
CA ALA A 22 -2.46 0.93 -5.95
C ALA A 22 -2.67 1.36 -7.41
N VAL A 23 -3.49 2.40 -7.65
CA VAL A 23 -3.68 2.96 -8.99
C VAL A 23 -2.36 3.52 -9.54
N PHE A 24 -1.60 4.26 -8.72
CA PHE A 24 -0.29 4.76 -9.10
C PHE A 24 0.63 3.62 -9.56
N LEU A 25 0.81 2.57 -8.76
CA LEU A 25 1.64 1.41 -9.14
C LEU A 25 1.11 0.69 -10.38
N LEU A 26 -0.21 0.59 -10.54
CA LEU A 26 -0.81 -0.01 -11.73
C LEU A 26 -0.45 0.77 -13.00
N LEU A 27 -0.44 2.11 -12.95
CA LEU A 27 -0.05 2.93 -14.10
C LEU A 27 1.39 2.65 -14.54
N PHE A 28 2.32 2.44 -13.61
CA PHE A 28 3.70 2.07 -13.95
C PHE A 28 3.79 0.72 -14.65
N SER A 29 2.92 -0.24 -14.32
CA SER A 29 2.95 -1.57 -14.96
C SER A 29 2.63 -1.56 -16.46
N PHE A 30 2.04 -0.47 -16.99
CA PHE A 30 1.76 -0.34 -18.42
C PHE A 30 3.02 -0.04 -19.27
N ASP A 31 4.15 0.28 -18.65
CA ASP A 31 5.42 0.55 -19.34
C ASP A 31 5.87 -0.62 -20.22
N VAL A 32 5.57 -1.86 -19.82
CA VAL A 32 5.85 -3.09 -20.56
C VAL A 32 5.26 -3.11 -21.97
N PHE A 33 4.17 -2.36 -22.22
CA PHE A 33 3.54 -2.32 -23.53
C PHE A 33 4.31 -1.47 -24.55
N GLU A 34 5.15 -0.54 -24.10
CA GLU A 34 6.03 0.26 -24.95
C GLU A 34 7.26 -0.54 -25.44
N GLY A 35 7.58 -1.64 -24.76
CA GLY A 35 8.68 -2.53 -25.13
C GLY A 35 8.45 -3.35 -26.41
N GLY A 36 9.50 -4.07 -26.82
CA GLY A 36 9.39 -5.10 -27.87
C GLY A 36 8.74 -6.40 -27.37
N GLY A 37 8.59 -7.39 -28.26
CA GLY A 37 8.07 -8.72 -27.92
C GLY A 37 6.67 -8.99 -28.45
N SER A 38 6.23 -10.25 -28.30
CA SER A 38 4.90 -10.66 -28.74
C SER A 38 3.81 -10.13 -27.82
N PHE A 39 2.55 -10.22 -28.25
CA PHE A 39 1.40 -9.87 -27.42
C PHE A 39 1.40 -10.62 -26.08
N TRP A 40 1.74 -11.91 -26.09
CA TRP A 40 1.75 -12.74 -24.89
C TRP A 40 2.88 -12.37 -23.92
N ASP A 41 4.06 -12.01 -24.44
CA ASP A 41 5.17 -11.55 -23.61
C ASP A 41 4.79 -10.27 -22.85
N LYS A 42 4.15 -9.32 -23.54
CA LYS A 42 3.67 -8.07 -22.93
C LYS A 42 2.59 -8.31 -21.89
N LEU A 43 1.64 -9.23 -22.16
CA LEU A 43 0.58 -9.56 -21.22
C LEU A 43 1.14 -10.22 -19.95
N LEU A 44 2.11 -11.13 -20.08
CA LEU A 44 2.80 -11.74 -18.94
C LEU A 44 3.64 -10.71 -18.18
N GLY A 45 4.37 -9.84 -18.89
CA GLY A 45 5.12 -8.74 -18.29
C GLY A 45 4.21 -7.82 -17.47
N PHE A 46 3.06 -7.44 -18.01
CA PHE A 46 2.06 -6.63 -17.31
C PHE A 46 1.54 -7.31 -16.05
N ALA A 47 1.22 -8.61 -16.13
CA ALA A 47 0.76 -9.37 -14.98
C ALA A 47 1.82 -9.42 -13.86
N MET A 48 3.10 -9.59 -14.23
CA MET A 48 4.22 -9.58 -13.29
C MET A 48 4.48 -8.19 -12.69
N HIS A 49 4.47 -7.13 -13.51
CA HIS A 49 4.65 -5.74 -13.05
C HIS A 49 3.46 -5.25 -12.20
N SER A 50 2.29 -5.88 -12.32
CA SER A 50 1.12 -5.58 -11.50
C SER A 50 1.13 -6.25 -10.11
N LEU A 51 2.09 -7.15 -9.81
CA LEU A 51 2.16 -7.84 -8.52
C LEU A 51 2.22 -6.88 -7.31
N PRO A 52 3.01 -5.78 -7.33
CA PRO A 52 2.95 -4.73 -6.31
C PRO A 52 1.54 -4.18 -6.06
N THR A 53 0.81 -3.85 -7.13
CA THR A 53 -0.56 -3.35 -7.07
C THR A 53 -1.49 -4.37 -6.41
N VAL A 54 -1.38 -5.63 -6.82
CA VAL A 54 -2.18 -6.73 -6.28
C VAL A 54 -1.91 -6.92 -4.78
N ALA A 55 -0.65 -6.82 -4.35
CA ALA A 55 -0.31 -6.92 -2.92
C ALA A 55 -0.96 -5.80 -2.09
N ILE A 56 -0.90 -4.55 -2.55
CA ILE A 56 -1.56 -3.41 -1.88
C ILE A 56 -3.08 -3.62 -1.84
N ALA A 57 -3.69 -4.00 -2.97
CA ALA A 57 -5.13 -4.22 -3.07
C ALA A 57 -5.58 -5.36 -2.13
N LEU A 58 -4.85 -6.46 -2.06
CA LEU A 58 -5.16 -7.59 -1.20
C LEU A 58 -5.13 -7.20 0.29
N LEU A 59 -4.07 -6.51 0.73
CA LEU A 59 -3.98 -6.03 2.11
C LEU A 59 -5.05 -4.99 2.43
N LEU A 60 -5.40 -4.13 1.47
CA LEU A 60 -6.52 -3.21 1.60
C LEU A 60 -7.85 -3.95 1.78
N THR A 61 -8.12 -5.01 0.98
CA THR A 61 -9.32 -5.83 1.11
C THR A 61 -9.41 -6.49 2.49
N ILE A 62 -8.30 -7.05 2.98
CA ILE A 62 -8.24 -7.67 4.31
C ILE A 62 -8.49 -6.63 5.41
N SER A 63 -7.79 -5.48 5.34
CA SER A 63 -7.93 -4.39 6.29
C SER A 63 -9.26 -3.64 6.20
N TRP A 64 -10.06 -3.87 5.13
CA TRP A 64 -11.35 -3.24 4.96
C TRP A 64 -12.36 -3.64 6.04
N LYS A 65 -12.42 -4.94 6.38
CA LYS A 65 -13.27 -5.45 7.46
C LYS A 65 -12.56 -5.50 8.81
N ARG A 66 -11.22 -5.49 8.80
CA ARG A 66 -10.38 -5.58 9.99
C ARG A 66 -9.28 -4.50 9.98
N PRO A 67 -9.63 -3.23 10.26
CA PRO A 67 -8.67 -2.12 10.24
C PRO A 67 -7.52 -2.29 11.24
N ASP A 68 -7.75 -3.08 12.30
CA ASP A 68 -6.78 -3.49 13.32
C ASP A 68 -5.56 -4.21 12.73
N TYR A 69 -5.74 -5.04 11.69
CA TYR A 69 -4.61 -5.69 11.01
C TYR A 69 -3.93 -4.79 9.96
N GLY A 70 -4.55 -3.67 9.58
CA GLY A 70 -4.01 -2.78 8.54
C GLY A 70 -2.63 -2.22 8.89
N ALA A 71 -2.41 -1.86 10.16
CA ALA A 71 -1.11 -1.30 10.58
C ALA A 71 0.03 -2.30 10.37
N ILE A 72 -0.12 -3.51 10.93
CA ILE A 72 0.94 -4.51 10.91
C ILE A 72 1.18 -5.04 9.49
N SER A 73 0.12 -5.28 8.72
CA SER A 73 0.26 -5.83 7.38
C SER A 73 0.95 -4.86 6.41
N PHE A 74 0.59 -3.57 6.44
CA PHE A 74 1.22 -2.57 5.59
C PHE A 74 2.66 -2.26 6.02
N PHE A 75 3.00 -2.28 7.31
CA PHE A 75 4.41 -2.16 7.71
C PHE A 75 5.24 -3.37 7.29
N LEU A 76 4.74 -4.59 7.44
CA LEU A 76 5.42 -5.79 6.95
C LEU A 76 5.62 -5.73 5.43
N LEU A 77 4.59 -5.28 4.69
CA LEU A 77 4.72 -5.08 3.26
C LEU A 77 5.75 -4.02 2.92
N ALA A 78 5.81 -2.89 3.64
CA ALA A 78 6.80 -1.84 3.40
C ALA A 78 8.24 -2.36 3.58
N VAL A 79 8.48 -3.17 4.61
CA VAL A 79 9.78 -3.83 4.84
C VAL A 79 10.10 -4.78 3.69
N LEU A 80 9.15 -5.66 3.34
CA LEU A 80 9.31 -6.61 2.23
C LEU A 80 9.62 -5.88 0.92
N PHE A 81 8.89 -4.81 0.60
CA PHE A 81 9.08 -4.00 -0.60
C PHE A 81 10.48 -3.36 -0.60
N THR A 82 10.87 -2.75 0.52
CA THR A 82 12.16 -2.07 0.66
C THR A 82 13.33 -3.01 0.48
N VAL A 83 13.26 -4.21 1.05
CA VAL A 83 14.33 -5.21 0.96
C VAL A 83 14.36 -5.87 -0.42
N THR A 84 13.20 -6.27 -0.95
CA THR A 84 13.10 -7.00 -2.23
C THR A 84 13.53 -6.13 -3.41
N PHE A 85 13.08 -4.88 -3.45
CA PHE A 85 13.41 -3.94 -4.52
C PHE A 85 14.64 -3.08 -4.19
N ARG A 86 15.29 -3.34 -3.05
CA ARG A 86 16.43 -2.57 -2.53
C ARG A 86 16.26 -1.07 -2.63
N THR A 87 15.06 -0.59 -2.31
CA THR A 87 14.72 0.83 -2.51
C THR A 87 15.59 1.75 -1.67
N TYR A 88 16.18 1.24 -0.58
CA TYR A 88 17.13 1.93 0.29
C TYR A 88 18.42 2.39 -0.40
N ASP A 89 18.80 1.82 -1.55
CA ASP A 89 19.99 2.24 -2.30
C ASP A 89 19.81 3.63 -2.94
N TYR A 90 18.57 4.03 -3.23
CA TYR A 90 18.24 5.26 -3.94
C TYR A 90 17.16 6.04 -3.18
N PRO A 91 17.49 7.21 -2.59
CA PRO A 91 16.54 7.98 -1.78
C PRO A 91 15.23 8.31 -2.50
N SER A 92 15.28 8.60 -3.81
CA SER A 92 14.09 8.85 -4.63
C SER A 92 13.22 7.60 -4.76
N THR A 93 13.81 6.45 -5.09
CA THR A 93 13.08 5.17 -5.18
C THR A 93 12.46 4.80 -3.83
N PHE A 94 13.19 4.96 -2.73
CA PHE A 94 12.65 4.75 -1.38
C PHE A 94 11.45 5.66 -1.11
N LEU A 95 11.56 6.95 -1.46
CA LEU A 95 10.52 7.94 -1.26
C LEU A 95 9.24 7.63 -2.06
N PHE A 96 9.35 7.15 -3.29
CA PHE A 96 8.18 6.89 -4.13
C PHE A 96 7.59 5.48 -3.94
N LEU A 97 8.41 4.49 -3.58
CA LEU A 97 7.97 3.10 -3.50
C LEU A 97 7.72 2.62 -2.07
N SER A 98 8.57 2.99 -1.10
CA SER A 98 8.44 2.47 0.26
C SER A 98 7.63 3.39 1.16
N VAL A 99 7.87 4.70 1.09
CA VAL A 99 7.25 5.67 2.00
C VAL A 99 5.72 5.68 1.93
N PRO A 100 5.05 5.61 0.76
CA PRO A 100 3.59 5.56 0.72
C PRO A 100 3.01 4.37 1.49
N ILE A 101 3.65 3.19 1.40
CA ILE A 101 3.24 1.97 2.12
C ILE A 101 3.40 2.17 3.64
N VAL A 102 4.52 2.77 4.07
CA VAL A 102 4.76 3.12 5.49
C VAL A 102 3.69 4.10 5.99
N LEU A 103 3.35 5.12 5.20
CA LEU A 103 2.34 6.11 5.56
C LEU A 103 0.95 5.48 5.71
N ILE A 104 0.56 4.56 4.82
CA ILE A 104 -0.69 3.80 4.95
C ILE A 104 -0.71 3.01 6.26
N GLY A 105 0.37 2.29 6.58
CA GLY A 105 0.51 1.55 7.83
C GLY A 105 0.43 2.46 9.06
N ALA A 106 1.07 3.63 9.01
CA ALA A 106 1.03 4.62 10.08
C ALA A 106 -0.39 5.19 10.31
N LEU A 107 -1.15 5.45 9.24
CA LEU A 107 -2.54 5.92 9.36
C LEU A 107 -3.43 4.86 10.03
N PHE A 108 -3.30 3.59 9.64
CA PHE A 108 -4.00 2.49 10.32
C PHE A 108 -3.56 2.36 11.79
N LEU A 109 -2.28 2.55 12.10
CA LEU A 109 -1.76 2.50 13.47
C LEU A 109 -2.36 3.61 14.34
N VAL A 110 -2.38 4.85 13.84
CA VAL A 110 -2.99 5.99 14.55
C VAL A 110 -4.48 5.74 14.79
N ALA A 111 -5.20 5.24 13.77
CA ALA A 111 -6.60 4.86 13.94
C ALA A 111 -6.79 3.81 15.05
N TYR A 112 -5.96 2.77 15.05
CA TYR A 112 -6.00 1.70 16.05
C TYR A 112 -5.73 2.24 17.47
N LEU A 113 -4.72 3.10 17.64
CA LEU A 113 -4.38 3.70 18.94
C LEU A 113 -5.48 4.61 19.48
N LEU A 114 -6.14 5.39 18.61
CA LEU A 114 -7.27 6.23 19.00
C LEU A 114 -8.50 5.40 19.40
N GLY A 115 -8.75 4.27 18.74
CA GLY A 115 -9.82 3.34 19.08
C GLY A 115 -9.57 2.55 20.37
N ARG A 116 -8.32 2.20 20.69
CA ARG A 116 -7.95 1.40 21.88
C ARG A 116 -8.17 2.11 23.20
N LYS A 117 -8.04 3.44 23.25
CA LYS A 117 -8.20 4.29 24.45
C LYS A 117 -9.65 4.41 24.97
N ARG A 118 -10.54 3.54 24.51
CA ARG A 118 -11.95 3.45 24.89
C ARG A 118 -12.25 2.24 25.78
N GLY A 119 -11.32 1.28 25.86
CA GLY A 119 -11.42 0.05 26.66
C GLY A 119 -10.51 0.02 27.91
N ALA A 120 -9.97 1.17 28.31
CA ALA A 120 -9.19 1.38 29.53
C ALA A 120 -9.71 2.66 30.20
#